data_AF-A0A184RVY8-F1
#
_entry.id   AF-A0A184RVY8-F1
#
_cell.length_a   1.000
_cell.length_b   1.000
_cell.length_c   1.000
_cell.angle_alpha   90.00
_cell.angle_beta   90.00
_cell.angle_gamma   90.00
#
_symmetry.space_group_name_H-M   'P 1'
#
loop_
_entity.id
_entity.type
_entity.pdbx_description
1 polymer ?
#
loop_
_entity_poly.entity_id
_entity_poly.type
_entity_poly.pdbx_seq_one_letter_code
_entity_poly.pdbx_strand_id
1 'polypeptide(L)'
;VRTRLDNSIRNMRAVTDKFLSAIISSVDKIPYGTRFIAKVLKDSLHEKFPDAGEDELLKIIGNLLYYRYMNPAIVAPDAFDIIDLSAGGQLTTDQRRNLGSIAKMPQHAASNKMFLGDNAHLSIINEYLSQSYQKFRRFFQT
;
A
#
# COMPACT_ATOMS: atom_id res chain seq x y z
N VAL A 1 23.40 -9.61 -15.83
CA VAL A 1 22.37 -8.57 -15.52
C VAL A 1 21.02 -9.20 -15.19
N ARG A 2 20.45 -10.07 -16.06
CA ARG A 2 19.15 -10.74 -15.85
C ARG A 2 19.00 -11.45 -14.48
N THR A 3 19.96 -12.27 -14.08
CA THR A 3 19.95 -12.95 -12.77
C THR A 3 19.89 -12.01 -11.56
N ARG A 4 20.55 -10.84 -11.64
CA ARG A 4 20.51 -9.83 -10.57
C ARG A 4 19.14 -9.15 -10.49
N LEU A 5 18.52 -8.90 -11.65
CA LEU A 5 17.17 -8.35 -11.73
C LEU A 5 16.15 -9.34 -11.13
N ASP A 6 16.22 -10.61 -11.52
CA ASP A 6 15.31 -11.66 -11.03
C ASP A 6 15.40 -11.82 -9.50
N ASN A 7 16.62 -11.82 -8.95
CA ASN A 7 16.82 -11.84 -7.49
C ASN A 7 16.26 -10.58 -6.81
N SER A 8 16.43 -9.42 -7.42
CA SER A 8 15.91 -8.15 -6.90
C SER A 8 14.38 -8.14 -6.87
N ILE A 9 13.73 -8.65 -7.92
CA ILE A 9 12.27 -8.78 -8.01
C ILE A 9 11.74 -9.76 -6.94
N ARG A 10 12.40 -10.91 -6.77
CA ARG A 10 12.03 -11.89 -5.73
C ARG A 10 12.14 -11.29 -4.33
N ASN A 11 13.23 -10.58 -4.04
CA ASN A 11 13.42 -9.92 -2.76
C ASN A 11 12.37 -8.83 -2.53
N MET A 12 12.11 -7.98 -3.52
CA MET A 12 11.08 -6.94 -3.44
C MET A 12 9.70 -7.54 -3.16
N ARG A 13 9.32 -8.61 -3.84
CA ARG A 13 8.07 -9.34 -3.58
C ARG A 13 8.02 -9.89 -2.17
N ALA A 14 9.07 -10.57 -1.72
CA ALA A 14 9.11 -11.18 -0.39
C ALA A 14 9.01 -10.12 0.73
N VAL A 15 9.69 -8.98 0.57
CA VAL A 15 9.61 -7.88 1.56
C VAL A 15 8.24 -7.20 1.50
N THR A 16 7.72 -6.92 0.31
CA THR A 16 6.37 -6.34 0.14
C THR A 16 5.30 -7.21 0.80
N ASP A 17 5.40 -8.53 0.66
CA ASP A 17 4.41 -9.44 1.22
C ASP A 17 4.40 -9.44 2.75
N LYS A 18 5.54 -9.16 3.40
CA LYS A 18 5.59 -8.93 4.85
C LYS A 18 4.84 -7.66 5.27
N PHE A 19 5.04 -6.56 4.54
CA PHE A 19 4.29 -5.31 4.80
C PHE A 19 2.80 -5.50 4.57
N LEU A 20 2.43 -6.10 3.44
CA LEU A 20 1.04 -6.38 3.10
C LEU A 20 0.36 -7.23 4.17
N SER A 21 1.00 -8.34 4.56
CA SER A 21 0.48 -9.24 5.59
C SER A 21 0.31 -8.53 6.93
N ALA A 22 1.27 -7.68 7.33
CA ALA A 22 1.19 -6.92 8.58
C ALA A 22 0.05 -5.88 8.56
N ILE A 23 -0.16 -5.19 7.45
CA ILE A 23 -1.25 -4.22 7.28
C ILE A 23 -2.60 -4.93 7.38
N ILE A 24 -2.77 -6.00 6.59
CA ILE A 24 -4.07 -6.67 6.43
C ILE A 24 -4.50 -7.41 7.69
N SER A 25 -3.56 -7.92 8.49
CA SER A 25 -3.86 -8.56 9.78
C SER A 25 -4.06 -7.59 10.94
N SER A 26 -3.91 -6.28 10.72
CA SER A 26 -3.92 -5.26 11.76
C SER A 26 -5.06 -4.24 11.62
N VAL A 27 -6.19 -4.61 11.01
CA VAL A 27 -7.35 -3.71 10.86
C VAL A 27 -7.83 -3.14 12.19
N ASP A 28 -7.80 -3.94 13.26
CA ASP A 28 -8.23 -3.52 14.59
C ASP A 28 -7.26 -2.56 15.29
N LYS A 29 -6.05 -2.39 14.74
CA LYS A 29 -5.09 -1.38 15.20
C LYS A 29 -5.32 -0.02 14.54
N ILE A 30 -6.17 0.06 13.51
CA ILE A 30 -6.56 1.35 12.94
C ILE A 30 -7.48 2.05 13.95
N PRO A 31 -7.18 3.31 14.35
CA PRO A 31 -8.03 4.03 15.27
C PRO A 31 -9.49 4.07 14.80
N TYR A 32 -10.41 3.90 15.74
CA TYR A 32 -11.85 3.89 15.45
C TYR A 32 -12.29 5.11 14.62
N GLY A 33 -11.80 6.31 14.97
CA GLY A 33 -12.12 7.53 14.22
C GLY A 33 -11.78 7.44 12.74
N THR A 34 -10.62 6.87 12.39
CA THR A 34 -10.20 6.67 11.00
C THR A 34 -11.11 5.67 10.29
N ARG A 35 -11.47 4.55 10.93
CA ARG A 35 -12.41 3.55 10.38
C ARG A 35 -13.81 4.15 10.19
N PHE A 36 -14.28 4.93 11.15
CA PHE A 36 -15.56 5.61 11.10
C PHE A 36 -15.62 6.62 9.94
N ILE A 37 -14.58 7.43 9.76
CA ILE A 37 -14.51 8.36 8.62
C ILE A 37 -14.48 7.61 7.28
N ALA A 38 -13.76 6.48 7.20
CA ALA A 38 -13.79 5.64 6.01
C ALA A 38 -15.20 5.08 5.72
N LYS A 39 -15.92 4.65 6.75
CA LYS A 39 -17.32 4.21 6.63
C LYS A 39 -18.22 5.34 6.12
N VAL A 40 -18.18 6.50 6.77
CA VAL A 40 -18.99 7.67 6.37
C VAL A 40 -18.67 8.08 4.94
N LEU A 41 -17.38 8.11 4.57
CA LEU A 41 -16.96 8.41 3.20
C LEU A 41 -17.56 7.43 2.19
N LYS A 42 -17.53 6.13 2.47
CA LYS A 42 -18.10 5.11 1.59
C LYS A 42 -19.61 5.32 1.44
N ASP A 43 -20.32 5.44 2.55
CA ASP A 43 -21.78 5.57 2.58
C ASP A 43 -22.22 6.84 1.82
N SER A 44 -21.58 7.98 2.07
CA SER A 44 -21.88 9.25 1.38
C SER A 44 -21.54 9.22 -0.11
N LEU A 45 -20.46 8.55 -0.52
CA LEU A 45 -20.13 8.40 -1.94
C LEU A 45 -21.15 7.52 -2.65
N HIS A 46 -21.59 6.44 -2.02
CA HIS A 46 -22.60 5.56 -2.60
C HIS A 46 -23.95 6.26 -2.73
N GLU A 47 -24.36 7.04 -1.72
CA GLU A 47 -25.58 7.86 -1.77
C GLU A 47 -25.54 8.89 -2.90
N LYS A 48 -24.40 9.57 -3.08
CA LYS A 48 -24.23 10.60 -4.10
C LYS A 48 -24.04 10.03 -5.52
N PHE A 49 -23.42 8.86 -5.63
CA PHE A 49 -23.07 8.20 -6.89
C PHE A 49 -23.59 6.75 -6.88
N PRO A 50 -24.90 6.52 -6.98
CA PRO A 50 -25.49 5.19 -6.86
C PRO A 50 -25.05 4.24 -7.98
N ASP A 51 -24.66 4.77 -9.15
CA ASP A 51 -24.15 4.00 -10.28
C ASP A 51 -22.68 3.58 -10.12
N ALA A 52 -21.97 4.13 -9.12
CA ALA A 52 -20.58 3.79 -8.86
C ALA A 52 -20.45 2.35 -8.34
N GLY A 53 -19.60 1.56 -8.97
CA GLY A 53 -19.37 0.17 -8.57
C GLY A 53 -18.68 0.08 -7.21
N GLU A 54 -19.02 -0.96 -6.43
CA GLU A 54 -18.40 -1.25 -5.12
C GLU A 54 -16.85 -1.28 -5.20
N ASP A 55 -16.28 -1.81 -6.29
CA ASP A 55 -14.83 -1.86 -6.50
C ASP A 55 -14.20 -0.46 -6.62
N GLU A 56 -14.90 0.49 -7.25
CA GLU A 56 -14.45 1.87 -7.39
C GLU A 56 -14.50 2.60 -6.05
N LEU A 57 -15.59 2.43 -5.30
CA LEU A 57 -15.72 3.00 -3.95
C LEU A 57 -14.63 2.47 -3.02
N LEU A 58 -14.32 1.17 -3.06
CA LEU A 58 -13.27 0.58 -2.24
C LEU A 58 -11.87 1.08 -2.58
N LYS A 59 -11.59 1.42 -3.85
CA LYS A 59 -10.32 2.08 -4.20
C LYS A 59 -10.21 3.47 -3.58
N ILE A 60 -11.31 4.21 -3.47
CA ILE A 60 -11.33 5.51 -2.78
C ILE A 60 -11.07 5.33 -1.28
N ILE A 61 -11.66 4.30 -0.67
CA ILE A 61 -11.37 3.95 0.73
C ILE A 61 -9.91 3.51 0.90
N GLY A 62 -9.36 2.74 -0.03
CA GLY A 62 -7.95 2.39 -0.06
C GLY A 62 -7.02 3.61 -0.21
N ASN A 63 -7.42 4.62 -0.97
CA ASN A 63 -6.71 5.88 -1.05
C ASN A 63 -6.65 6.58 0.31
N LEU A 64 -7.74 6.56 1.08
CA LEU A 64 -7.74 7.11 2.45
C LEU A 64 -6.87 6.26 3.41
N LEU A 65 -7.20 4.97 3.56
CA LEU A 65 -6.64 4.11 4.61
C LEU A 65 -5.19 3.69 4.34
N TYR A 66 -4.84 3.41 3.09
CA TYR A 66 -3.47 3.05 2.74
C TYR A 66 -2.67 4.26 2.28
N TYR A 67 -3.10 4.92 1.19
CA TYR A 67 -2.25 5.90 0.52
C TYR A 67 -2.06 7.20 1.32
N ARG A 68 -3.10 7.73 1.95
CA ARG A 68 -2.99 8.97 2.75
C ARG A 68 -2.54 8.72 4.18
N TYR A 69 -2.98 7.61 4.79
CA TYR A 69 -2.70 7.34 6.20
C TYR A 69 -1.39 6.55 6.41
N MET A 70 -1.18 5.44 5.72
CA MET A 70 -0.02 4.55 6.00
C MET A 70 1.19 4.81 5.11
N ASN A 71 1.00 5.05 3.82
CA ASN A 71 2.09 5.14 2.84
C ASN A 71 3.15 6.20 3.20
N PRO A 72 2.80 7.41 3.69
CA PRO A 72 3.79 8.39 4.13
C PRO A 72 4.66 7.88 5.29
N ALA A 73 4.05 7.20 6.27
CA ALA A 73 4.74 6.62 7.41
C ALA A 73 5.65 5.44 7.03
N ILE A 74 5.35 4.71 5.95
CA ILE A 74 6.26 3.69 5.41
C ILE A 74 7.47 4.36 4.74
N VAL A 75 7.26 5.46 4.00
CA VAL A 75 8.32 6.15 3.25
C VAL A 75 9.26 6.93 4.17
N ALA A 76 8.73 7.53 5.24
CA ALA A 76 9.47 8.34 6.20
C ALA A 76 9.09 7.96 7.64
N PRO A 77 9.43 6.75 8.11
CA PRO A 77 9.01 6.25 9.42
C PRO A 77 9.53 7.07 10.59
N ASP A 78 10.69 7.73 10.43
CA ASP A 78 11.26 8.65 11.41
C ASP A 78 10.43 9.94 11.55
N ALA A 79 9.93 10.48 10.44
CA ALA A 79 9.10 11.69 10.45
C ALA A 79 7.66 11.46 10.92
N PHE A 80 7.26 10.19 11.06
CA PHE A 80 5.92 9.77 11.50
C PHE A 80 5.97 8.99 12.83
N ASP A 81 7.07 9.10 13.58
CA ASP A 81 7.26 8.47 14.90
C ASP A 81 7.01 6.96 14.93
N ILE A 82 7.29 6.26 13.82
CA ILE A 82 7.19 4.80 13.72
C ILE A 82 8.43 4.12 14.29
N ILE A 83 9.58 4.80 14.22
CA ILE A 83 10.87 4.33 14.73
C ILE A 83 11.56 5.43 15.52
N ASP A 84 12.22 5.05 16.60
CA ASP A 84 13.09 5.95 17.36
C ASP A 84 14.50 5.94 16.76
N LEU A 85 14.97 7.09 16.31
CA LEU A 85 16.37 7.29 15.94
C LEU A 85 17.10 8.00 17.09
N SER A 86 18.39 7.69 17.26
CA SER A 86 19.25 8.42 18.20
C SER A 86 19.24 9.91 17.89
N ALA A 87 19.53 10.77 18.88
CA ALA A 87 19.61 12.22 18.65
C ALA A 87 20.53 12.56 17.46
N GLY A 88 19.99 13.28 16.47
CA GLY A 88 20.68 13.62 15.22
C GLY A 88 20.79 12.48 14.20
N GLY A 89 20.25 11.30 14.49
CA GLY A 89 20.17 10.17 13.58
C GLY A 89 19.12 10.39 12.49
N GLN A 90 19.43 9.97 11.27
CA GLN A 90 18.52 10.02 10.13
C GLN A 90 18.62 8.72 9.34
N LEU A 91 17.55 8.35 8.64
CA LEU A 91 17.61 7.27 7.67
C LEU A 91 18.68 7.57 6.61
N THR A 92 19.49 6.56 6.31
CA THR A 92 20.44 6.66 5.20
C THR A 92 19.70 6.79 3.87
N THR A 93 20.38 7.33 2.86
CA THR A 93 19.83 7.43 1.50
C THR A 93 19.34 6.08 0.96
N ASP A 94 20.08 5.00 1.24
CA ASP A 94 19.70 3.65 0.81
C ASP A 94 18.48 3.11 1.58
N GLN A 95 18.37 3.36 2.89
CA GLN A 95 17.18 2.98 3.65
C GLN A 95 15.93 3.69 3.12
N ARG A 96 16.01 5.01 2.91
CA ARG A 96 14.90 5.81 2.36
C ARG A 96 14.51 5.35 0.96
N ARG A 97 15.50 5.07 0.10
CA ARG A 97 15.26 4.53 -1.25
C ARG A 97 14.58 3.17 -1.19
N ASN A 98 15.02 2.27 -0.32
CA ASN A 98 14.44 0.93 -0.17
C ASN A 98 12.99 1.00 0.33
N LEU A 99 12.72 1.82 1.35
CA LEU A 99 11.36 2.05 1.86
C LEU A 99 10.45 2.68 0.79
N GLY A 100 10.95 3.66 0.03
CA GLY A 100 10.23 4.23 -1.11
C GLY A 100 9.91 3.20 -2.19
N SER A 101 10.83 2.29 -2.48
CA SER A 101 10.58 1.17 -3.41
C SER A 101 9.56 0.17 -2.89
N ILE A 102 9.61 -0.16 -1.58
CA ILE A 102 8.63 -1.05 -0.94
C ILE A 102 7.25 -0.40 -0.96
N ALA A 103 7.12 0.87 -0.59
CA ALA A 103 5.85 1.59 -0.51
C ALA A 103 5.10 1.66 -1.86
N LYS A 104 5.83 1.71 -2.98
CA LYS A 104 5.22 1.69 -4.33
C LYS A 104 4.42 0.43 -4.61
N MET A 105 4.84 -0.72 -4.09
CA MET A 105 4.22 -2.00 -4.44
C MET A 105 2.81 -2.16 -3.83
N PRO A 106 2.60 -1.98 -2.51
CA PRO A 106 1.25 -2.00 -1.97
C PRO A 106 0.43 -0.77 -2.39
N GLN A 107 1.05 0.36 -2.77
CA GLN A 107 0.33 1.48 -3.41
C GLN A 107 -0.32 1.04 -4.73
N HIS A 108 0.46 0.42 -5.62
CA HIS A 108 -0.05 -0.13 -6.87
C HIS A 108 -1.11 -1.22 -6.63
N ALA A 109 -0.88 -2.10 -5.64
CA ALA A 109 -1.84 -3.14 -5.29
C ALA A 109 -3.15 -2.54 -4.76
N ALA A 110 -3.11 -1.56 -3.83
CA ALA A 110 -4.29 -0.95 -3.22
C ALA A 110 -5.20 -0.23 -4.24
N SER A 111 -4.64 0.28 -5.33
CA SER A 111 -5.40 0.92 -6.42
C SER A 111 -5.63 0.01 -7.63
N ASN A 112 -5.26 -1.27 -7.56
CA ASN A 112 -5.26 -2.22 -8.69
C ASN A 112 -4.56 -1.69 -9.96
N LYS A 113 -3.43 -0.99 -9.81
CA LYS A 113 -2.68 -0.38 -10.92
C LYS A 113 -1.51 -1.26 -11.35
N MET A 114 -1.59 -1.79 -12.57
CA MET A 114 -0.54 -2.64 -13.14
C MET A 114 0.64 -1.83 -13.68
N PHE A 115 1.82 -2.44 -13.72
CA PHE A 115 2.96 -1.91 -14.46
C PHE A 115 2.76 -2.19 -15.95
N LEU A 116 2.72 -1.12 -16.76
CA LEU A 116 2.53 -1.14 -18.21
C LEU A 116 3.59 -0.26 -18.90
N GLY A 117 3.67 -0.32 -20.24
CA GLY A 117 4.56 0.52 -21.06
C GLY A 117 6.04 0.24 -20.80
N ASP A 118 6.82 1.29 -20.55
CA ASP A 118 8.28 1.22 -20.30
C ASP A 118 8.67 0.31 -19.11
N ASN A 119 7.69 -0.05 -18.26
CA ASN A 119 7.85 -0.96 -17.13
C ASN A 119 7.44 -2.41 -17.44
N ALA A 120 7.30 -2.80 -18.71
CA ALA A 120 6.85 -4.14 -19.10
C ALA A 120 7.75 -5.28 -18.57
N HIS A 121 9.03 -5.01 -18.30
CA HIS A 121 9.94 -5.96 -17.65
C HIS A 121 9.52 -6.31 -16.21
N LEU A 122 8.65 -5.50 -15.59
CA LEU A 122 8.02 -5.75 -14.29
C LEU A 122 6.66 -6.45 -14.41
N SER A 123 6.24 -6.88 -15.60
CA SER A 123 4.97 -7.59 -15.81
C SER A 123 4.85 -8.87 -14.98
N ILE A 124 5.97 -9.52 -14.65
CA ILE A 124 6.04 -10.67 -13.72
C ILE A 124 5.50 -10.34 -12.31
N ILE A 125 5.40 -9.06 -11.97
CA ILE A 125 4.89 -8.56 -10.69
C ILE A 125 3.37 -8.32 -10.78
N ASN A 126 2.79 -8.12 -11.96
CA ASN A 126 1.37 -7.79 -12.12
C ASN A 126 0.44 -8.90 -11.61
N GLU A 127 0.84 -10.16 -11.75
CA GLU A 127 0.10 -11.28 -11.15
C GLU A 127 0.06 -11.15 -9.62
N TYR A 128 1.20 -10.85 -9.00
CA TYR A 128 1.29 -10.61 -7.56
C TYR A 128 0.48 -9.38 -7.12
N LEU A 129 0.50 -8.28 -7.88
CA LEU A 129 -0.31 -7.09 -7.60
C LEU A 129 -1.80 -7.41 -7.65
N SER A 130 -2.24 -8.18 -8.64
CA SER A 130 -3.65 -8.59 -8.79
C SER A 130 -4.11 -9.43 -7.59
N GLN A 131 -3.29 -10.39 -7.15
CA GLN A 131 -3.57 -11.20 -5.96
C GLN A 131 -3.57 -10.34 -4.68
N SER A 132 -2.62 -9.40 -4.57
CA SER A 132 -2.51 -8.49 -3.43
C SER A 132 -3.70 -7.53 -3.35
N TYR A 133 -4.20 -7.07 -4.50
CA TYR A 133 -5.40 -6.24 -4.57
C TYR A 133 -6.62 -6.95 -3.98
N GLN A 134 -6.80 -8.24 -4.25
CA GLN A 134 -7.91 -9.01 -3.66
C GLN A 134 -7.85 -9.04 -2.13
N LYS A 135 -6.64 -9.10 -1.55
CA LYS A 135 -6.46 -9.02 -0.10
C LYS A 135 -6.80 -7.62 0.42
N PHE A 136 -6.32 -6.56 -0.25
CA PHE A 136 -6.64 -5.17 0.09
C PHE A 136 -8.13 -4.86 0.00
N ARG A 137 -8.80 -5.36 -1.04
CA ARG A 137 -10.24 -5.17 -1.24
C ARG A 137 -11.04 -5.68 -0.04
N ARG A 138 -10.70 -6.88 0.47
CA ARG A 138 -11.33 -7.44 1.69
C ARG A 138 -11.03 -6.61 2.93
N PHE A 139 -9.77 -6.17 3.06
CA PHE A 139 -9.36 -5.31 4.17
C PHE A 139 -10.11 -3.98 4.20
N PHE A 140 -10.30 -3.31 3.07
CA PHE A 140 -11.06 -2.04 3.00
C PHE A 140 -12.57 -2.20 3.23
N GLN A 141 -13.08 -3.43 3.16
CA GLN A 141 -14.46 -3.76 3.50
C GLN A 141 -14.68 -4.03 4.99
N THR A 142 -13.61 -4.23 5.77
CA THR A 142 -13.65 -4.61 7.19
C THR A 142 -13.60 -3.38 8.11
#